data_AF-A0ABD6D030-F1
#
_entry.id   AF-A0ABD6D030-F1
#
_cell.length_a   1.000
_cell.length_b   1.000
_cell.length_c   1.000
_cell.angle_alpha   90.00
_cell.angle_beta   90.00
_cell.angle_gamma   90.00
#
_symmetry.space_group_name_H-M   'P 1'
#
loop_
_entity.id
_entity.type
_entity.pdbx_description
1 polymer ?
#
loop_
_entity_poly.entity_id
_entity_poly.type
_entity_poly.pdbx_seq_one_letter_code
_entity_poly.pdbx_strand_id
1 'polypeptide(L)' 'MPTPSDPAPCDLDEQLYECRECGERLCSASSPSACPECNGVLQNLSRPRPE' A
#
# COMPACT_ATOMS: atom_id res chain seq x y z
N MET A 1 13.74 4.32 26.24
CA MET A 1 12.34 3.96 25.94
C MET A 1 12.33 3.38 24.54
N PRO A 2 11.82 2.17 24.29
CA PRO A 2 11.63 1.70 22.92
C PRO A 2 10.41 2.44 22.36
N THR A 3 10.63 3.31 21.38
CA THR A 3 9.55 3.91 20.57
C THR A 3 8.75 2.77 19.95
N PRO A 4 7.41 2.81 19.96
CA PRO A 4 6.61 1.76 19.34
C PRO A 4 7.09 1.57 17.91
N SER A 5 7.39 0.32 17.56
CA SER A 5 7.57 -0.10 16.18
C SER A 5 6.26 0.21 15.47
N ASP A 6 6.14 1.42 14.95
CA ASP A 6 5.13 1.77 13.97
C ASP A 6 5.32 0.76 12.83
N PRO A 7 4.35 -0.14 12.58
CA PRO A 7 4.49 -1.12 11.51
C PRO A 7 4.72 -0.31 10.24
N ALA A 8 5.94 -0.40 9.73
CA ALA A 8 6.55 0.62 8.88
C ALA A 8 5.55 1.19 7.87
N PRO A 9 5.38 2.53 7.77
CA PRO A 9 4.90 3.08 6.51
C PRO A 9 5.84 2.50 5.45
N CYS A 10 5.30 1.96 4.36
CA CYS A 10 6.07 1.47 3.22
C CYS A 10 7.31 2.34 2.98
N ASP A 11 8.43 1.75 2.53
CA ASP A 11 9.67 2.49 2.30
C ASP A 11 9.41 3.81 1.54
N LEU A 12 10.26 4.83 1.74
CA LEU A 12 10.07 6.17 1.16
C LEU A 12 9.84 6.17 -0.36
N ASP A 13 10.38 5.18 -1.06
CA ASP A 13 10.25 4.98 -2.50
C ASP A 13 9.13 4.01 -2.90
N GLU A 14 8.44 3.42 -1.92
CA GLU A 14 7.33 2.50 -2.10
C GLU A 14 5.97 3.17 -1.86
N GLN A 15 5.00 2.80 -2.69
CA GLN A 15 3.63 3.25 -2.53
C GLN A 15 2.81 2.11 -1.92
N LEU A 16 1.95 2.46 -0.97
CA LEU A 16 0.97 1.56 -0.38
C LEU A 16 -0.19 1.39 -1.34
N TYR A 17 -0.51 0.15 -1.68
CA TYR A 17 -1.68 -0.22 -2.45
C TYR A 17 -2.59 -1.09 -1.59
N GLU A 18 -3.90 -0.85 -1.66
CA GLU A 18 -4.91 -1.67 -1.01
C GLU A 18 -5.85 -2.26 -2.06
N CYS A 19 -6.12 -3.56 -1.96
CA CYS A 19 -7.06 -4.24 -2.82
C CYS A 19 -8.49 -3.96 -2.38
N ARG A 20 -9.32 -3.46 -3.29
CA ARG A 20 -10.73 -3.17 -3.01
C ARG A 20 -11.61 -4.41 -2.87
N GLU A 21 -11.14 -5.55 -3.38
CA GLU A 21 -11.88 -6.81 -3.36
C GLU A 21 -11.58 -7.62 -2.10
N CYS A 22 -10.30 -7.87 -1.81
CA CYS A 22 -9.88 -8.72 -0.69
C CYS A 22 -9.34 -7.95 0.53
N GLY A 23 -9.11 -6.63 0.43
CA GLY A 23 -8.58 -5.81 1.52
C GLY A 23 -7.07 -5.96 1.77
N GLU A 24 -6.37 -6.70 0.91
CA GLU A 24 -4.93 -6.92 1.01
C GLU A 24 -4.15 -5.61 0.83
N ARG A 25 -3.13 -5.39 1.66
CA ARG A 25 -2.32 -4.17 1.64
C ARG A 25 -0.89 -4.53 1.30
N LEU A 26 -0.39 -3.95 0.22
CA LEU A 26 0.95 -4.23 -0.28
C LEU A 26 1.72 -2.94 -0.57
N CYS A 27 2.95 -2.91 -0.08
CA CYS A 27 3.92 -1.90 -0.43
C CYS A 27 4.57 -2.28 -1.76
N SER A 28 4.56 -1.38 -2.73
CA SER A 28 5.25 -1.61 -4.00
C SER A 28 5.80 -0.30 -4.56
N ALA A 29 7.08 -0.30 -4.92
CA ALA A 29 7.68 0.76 -5.73
C ALA A 29 7.11 0.78 -7.16
N SER A 30 6.76 -0.40 -7.69
CA SER A 30 6.04 -0.53 -8.95
C SER A 30 4.56 -0.19 -8.74
N SER A 31 3.84 0.18 -9.79
CA SER A 31 2.40 0.44 -9.72
C SER A 31 1.61 -0.79 -10.19
N PRO A 32 1.41 -1.81 -9.35
CA PRO A 32 0.64 -2.99 -9.72
C PRO A 32 -0.81 -2.60 -9.96
N SER A 33 -1.34 -3.03 -11.09
CA SER A 33 -2.73 -2.82 -11.47
C SER A 33 -3.68 -3.88 -10.88
N ALA A 34 -3.15 -5.03 -10.47
CA ALA A 34 -3.93 -6.16 -9.95
C ALA A 34 -3.29 -6.76 -8.69
N CYS A 35 -4.15 -7.19 -7.77
CA CYS A 35 -3.75 -7.82 -6.51
C CYS A 35 -3.21 -9.24 -6.75
N PRO A 36 -2.05 -9.63 -6.20
CA PRO A 36 -1.50 -10.97 -6.42
C PRO A 36 -2.35 -12.10 -5.82
N GLU A 37 -3.08 -11.82 -4.73
CA GLU A 37 -3.90 -12.82 -4.03
C GLU A 37 -5.23 -13.11 -4.74
N CYS A 38 -5.98 -12.06 -5.08
CA CYS A 38 -7.34 -12.19 -5.57
C CYS A 38 -7.54 -11.66 -7.00
N ASN A 39 -6.47 -11.20 -7.65
CA ASN A 39 -6.48 -10.56 -8.97
C ASN A 39 -7.41 -9.34 -9.09
N GLY A 40 -7.82 -8.78 -7.94
CA GLY A 40 -8.70 -7.63 -7.81
C GLY A 40 -8.01 -6.30 -8.07
N VAL A 41 -8.79 -5.23 -8.14
CA VAL A 41 -8.28 -3.87 -8.40
C VAL A 41 -7.55 -3.32 -7.19
N LEU A 42 -6.30 -2.91 -7.39
CA LEU A 42 -5.50 -2.23 -6.39
C LEU A 42 -5.68 -0.71 -6.46
N GLN A 43 -5.80 -0.09 -5.30
CA GLN A 43 -5.85 1.36 -5.15
C GLN A 43 -4.64 1.86 -4.38
N ASN A 44 -3.96 2.84 -4.95
CA ASN A 44 -2.85 3.53 -4.29
C ASN A 44 -3.37 4.43 -3.15
N LEU A 45 -2.93 4.15 -1.93
CA LEU A 45 -3.22 4.91 -0.71
C LEU A 45 -2.11 5.93 -0.36
N SER A 46 -0.94 5.85 -1.00
CA SER A 46 0.20 6.75 -0.74
C SER A 46 0.10 8.11 -1.42
N ARG A 47 -0.91 8.36 -2.27
CA ARG A 47 -1.15 9.68 -2.85
C ARG A 47 -1.98 10.52 -1.88
N PRO A 48 -1.41 11.53 -1.18
CA PRO A 48 -2.24 12.52 -0.51
C PRO A 48 -3.10 13.22 -1.57
N ARG A 49 -4.39 13.42 -1.27
CA ARG A 49 -5.25 14.26 -2.09
C ARG A 49 -4.56 15.64 -2.21
N PRO A 50 -4.25 16.13 -3.42
CA PRO A 50 -3.81 17.51 -3.57
C PRO A 50 -4.93 18.42 -3.06
N GLU A 51 -4.56 19.30 -2.14
CA GLU A 51 -5.40 20.34 -1.54
C GLU A 51 -6.01 21.30 -2.58
#